data_AF-A0A969EWU6-F1
#
_entry.id   AF-A0A969EWU6-F1
#
_cell.length_a   1.000
_cell.length_b   1.000
_cell.length_c   1.000
_cell.angle_alpha   90.00
_cell.angle_beta   90.00
_cell.angle_gamma   90.00
#
_symmetry.space_group_name_H-M   'P 1'
#
loop_
_entity.id
_entity.type
_entity.pdbx_description
1 polymer ?
#
loop_
_entity_poly.entity_id
_entity_poly.type
_entity_poly.pdbx_seq_one_letter_code
_entity_poly.pdbx_strand_id
1 'polypeptide(L)' 'MITIELFSESRAADFAALNREWIERLFSIEAEDERVLGDPGKEIVSAGGQIFFAVEAGAVLGTAALMCHVITRSNSQRWR' A
#
# COMPACT_ATOMS: atom_id res chain seq x y z
N MET A 1 16.41 5.06 -15.87
CA MET A 1 16.92 4.27 -14.73
C MET A 1 15.88 4.36 -13.65
N ILE A 2 15.41 3.21 -13.17
CA ILE A 2 14.38 3.15 -12.12
C ILE A 2 15.06 3.12 -10.75
N THR A 3 14.59 3.95 -9.83
CA THR A 3 14.96 3.93 -8.41
C THR A 3 13.79 3.45 -7.56
N ILE A 4 14.09 2.89 -6.39
CA ILE A 4 13.07 2.55 -5.39
C ILE A 4 13.11 3.60 -4.29
N GLU A 5 12.00 4.31 -4.13
CA GLU A 5 11.79 5.29 -3.06
C GLU A 5 10.88 4.70 -1.98
N LEU A 6 11.12 5.10 -0.72
CA LEU A 6 10.25 4.76 0.40
C LEU A 6 9.13 5.79 0.54
N PHE A 7 8.11 5.44 1.34
CA PHE A 7 6.99 6.32 1.60
C PHE A 7 7.41 7.72 2.09
N SER A 8 6.73 8.71 1.53
CA SER A 8 6.66 10.08 2.02
C SER A 8 5.25 10.59 1.78
N GLU A 9 4.82 11.58 2.57
CA GLU A 9 3.48 12.16 2.45
C GLU A 9 3.19 12.71 1.04
N SER A 10 4.22 13.20 0.34
CA SER A 10 4.05 13.68 -1.04
C SER A 10 3.74 12.57 -2.05
N ARG A 11 3.99 11.31 -1.71
CA ARG A 11 3.71 10.13 -2.55
C ARG A 11 2.42 9.41 -2.17
N ALA A 12 1.68 9.87 -1.15
CA ALA A 12 0.42 9.27 -0.74
C ALA A 12 -0.64 9.28 -1.86
N ALA A 13 -0.72 10.38 -2.62
CA ALA A 13 -1.62 10.49 -3.76
C ALA A 13 -1.23 9.54 -4.91
N ASP A 14 0.07 9.38 -5.19
CA ASP A 14 0.57 8.42 -6.19
C ASP A 14 0.19 6.98 -5.81
N PHE A 15 0.32 6.63 -4.52
CA PHE A 15 -0.09 5.31 -4.01
C PHE A 15 -1.58 5.07 -4.21
N ALA A 16 -2.42 6.03 -3.81
CA ALA A 16 -3.86 5.93 -3.89
C ALA A 16 -4.35 5.80 -5.33
N ALA A 17 -3.80 6.62 -6.24
CA ALA A 17 -4.19 6.62 -7.65
C ALA A 17 -3.86 5.28 -8.34
N LEU A 18 -2.62 4.80 -8.18
CA LEU A 18 -2.15 3.57 -8.85
C LEU A 18 -2.90 2.32 -8.36
N ASN A 19 -3.12 2.19 -7.05
CA ASN A 19 -3.86 1.04 -6.52
C ASN A 19 -5.36 1.13 -6.83
N ARG A 20 -5.96 2.33 -6.80
CA ARG A 20 -7.36 2.51 -7.20
C ARG A 20 -7.58 2.09 -8.64
N GLU A 21 -6.72 2.54 -9.57
CA GLU A 21 -6.81 2.16 -10.98
C GLU A 21 -6.74 0.63 -11.15
N TRP A 22 -5.83 -0.04 -10.44
CA TRP A 22 -5.71 -1.49 -10.48
C TRP A 22 -6.95 -2.21 -9.94
N ILE A 23 -7.49 -1.76 -8.81
CA ILE A 23 -8.68 -2.34 -8.18
C ILE A 23 -9.89 -2.15 -9.10
N GLU A 24 -10.15 -0.95 -9.59
CA GLU A 24 -11.30 -0.66 -10.45
C GLU A 24 -11.26 -1.43 -11.78
N ARG A 25 -10.06 -1.72 -12.30
CA ARG A 25 -9.89 -2.46 -13.56
C ARG A 25 -10.15 -3.96 -13.42
N LEU A 26 -9.90 -4.53 -12.24
CA LEU A 26 -9.88 -5.99 -12.05
C LEU A 26 -10.92 -6.47 -11.03
N PHE A 27 -11.41 -5.59 -10.18
CA PHE A 27 -12.25 -5.84 -9.01
C PHE A 27 -13.23 -4.68 -8.78
N SER A 28 -13.87 -4.65 -7.60
CA SER A 28 -14.66 -3.52 -7.10
C SER A 28 -13.98 -2.96 -5.86
N ILE A 29 -14.03 -1.65 -5.68
CA ILE A 29 -13.52 -1.00 -4.48
C ILE A 29 -14.40 -1.36 -3.29
N GLU A 30 -13.80 -1.84 -2.20
CA GLU A 30 -14.44 -2.06 -0.92
C GLU A 30 -14.16 -0.91 0.06
N ALA A 31 -14.94 -0.84 1.14
CA ALA A 31 -14.77 0.20 2.17
C ALA A 31 -13.38 0.15 2.83
N GLU A 32 -12.78 -1.04 2.92
CA GLU A 32 -11.43 -1.23 3.44
C GLU A 32 -10.37 -0.65 2.50
N ASP A 33 -10.55 -0.81 1.18
CA ASP A 33 -9.66 -0.20 0.20
C ASP A 33 -9.71 1.33 0.29
N GLU A 34 -10.91 1.92 0.34
CA GLU A 34 -11.07 3.38 0.52
C GLU A 34 -10.37 3.89 1.78
N ARG A 35 -10.45 3.12 2.88
CA ARG A 35 -9.81 3.45 4.15
C ARG A 35 -8.28 3.47 4.02
N VAL A 36 -7.70 2.43 3.42
CA VAL A 36 -6.24 2.31 3.23
C VAL A 36 -5.72 3.32 2.21
N LEU A 37 -6.44 3.52 1.11
CA LEU A 37 -6.07 4.47 0.05
C LEU A 37 -6.23 5.93 0.50
N GLY A 38 -7.13 6.21 1.44
CA GLY A 38 -7.38 7.56 1.97
C GLY A 38 -6.29 8.07 2.90
N ASP A 39 -5.62 7.19 3.65
CA ASP A 39 -4.52 7.56 4.56
C ASP A 39 -3.49 6.42 4.69
N PRO A 40 -2.68 6.17 3.64
CA PRO A 40 -1.73 5.05 3.63
C PRO A 40 -0.61 5.22 4.66
N GLY A 41 -0.29 6.46 5.06
CA GLY A 41 0.70 6.74 6.09
C GLY A 41 0.24 6.24 7.45
N LYS A 42 -1.02 6.48 7.81
CA LYS A 42 -1.62 5.93 9.03
C LYS A 42 -1.86 4.43 8.93
N GLU A 43 -2.45 3.96 7.84
CA GLU A 43 -2.97 2.60 7.76
C GLU A 43 -1.90 1.53 7.50
N ILE A 44 -0.80 1.90 6.85
CA ILE A 44 0.28 0.95 6.51
C ILE A 44 1.54 1.29 7.29
N VAL A 45 2.07 2.52 7.13
CA VAL A 45 3.39 2.88 7.66
C VAL A 45 3.37 2.97 9.19
N SER A 46 2.39 3.66 9.77
CA SER A 46 2.25 3.79 11.22
C SER A 46 1.89 2.46 11.89
N ALA A 47 1.29 1.52 11.14
CA ALA A 47 1.03 0.15 11.57
C ALA A 47 2.28 -0.76 11.50
N GLY A 48 3.44 -0.22 11.10
CA GLY A 48 4.72 -0.95 11.00
C GLY A 48 4.97 -1.61 9.65
N GLY A 49 4.14 -1.31 8.65
CA GLY A 49 4.34 -1.70 7.25
C GLY A 49 5.26 -0.74 6.50
N GLN A 50 5.40 -0.95 5.20
CA GLN A 50 6.22 -0.12 4.31
C GLN A 50 5.57 -0.03 2.93
N ILE A 51 5.67 1.14 2.30
CA ILE A 51 5.29 1.35 0.89
C ILE A 51 6.55 1.67 0.09
N PHE A 52 6.64 1.07 -1.10
CA PHE A 52 7.74 1.22 -2.05
C PHE A 52 7.23 1.79 -3.36
N PHE A 53 7.99 2.70 -3.95
CA PHE A 53 7.66 3.35 -5.22
C PHE A 53 8.76 3.10 -6.24
N ALA A 54 8.40 2.63 -7.43
CA ALA A 54 9.30 2.59 -8.57
C ALA A 54 9.25 3.93 -9.29
N VAL A 55 10.37 4.66 -9.31
CA VAL A 55 10.44 6.02 -9.84
C VAL A 55 11.40 6.11 -11.01
N GLU A 56 10.99 6.75 -12.10
CA GLU A 56 11.86 7.09 -13.22
C GLU A 56 11.67 8.56 -13.59
N ALA A 57 12.77 9.32 -13.67
CA ALA A 57 12.75 10.75 -13.99
C ALA A 57 11.75 11.57 -13.13
N GLY A 58 11.57 11.18 -11.86
CA GLY A 58 10.67 11.82 -10.90
C GLY A 58 9.22 11.33 -10.95
N ALA A 59 8.82 10.58 -11.97
CA ALA A 59 7.48 10.00 -12.11
C ALA A 59 7.40 8.63 -11.42
N VAL A 60 6.32 8.41 -10.65
CA VAL A 60 6.02 7.11 -10.07
C VAL A 60 5.39 6.23 -11.14
N LEU A 61 6.04 5.10 -11.43
CA LEU A 61 5.56 4.11 -12.40
C LEU A 61 4.82 2.94 -11.75
N GLY A 62 5.01 2.73 -10.45
CA GLY A 62 4.40 1.63 -9.73
C GLY A 62 4.62 1.74 -8.22
N THR A 63 3.81 1.00 -7.47
CA THR A 63 3.88 0.98 -6.02
C THR A 63 3.54 -0.40 -5.47
N ALA A 64 4.08 -0.72 -4.29
CA ALA A 64 3.70 -1.91 -3.53
C ALA A 64 3.72 -1.60 -2.03
N ALA A 65 2.77 -2.17 -1.29
CA ALA A 65 2.72 -2.09 0.17
C ALA A 65 2.99 -3.45 0.79
N LEU A 66 3.81 -3.48 1.84
CA LEU A 66 3.95 -4.60 2.76
C LEU A 66 3.29 -4.22 4.08
N MET A 67 2.26 -4.95 4.46
CA MET A 67 1.58 -4.74 5.74
C MET A 67 2.21 -5.59 6.84
N CYS A 68 2.40 -5.00 8.02
CA CYS A 68 2.85 -5.74 9.19
C CYS A 68 1.73 -6.66 9.68
N HIS A 69 1.94 -7.97 9.59
CA HIS A 69 1.02 -8.93 10.17
C HIS A 69 1.28 -9.04 11.67
N VAL A 70 0.40 -8.45 12.50
CA VAL A 70 0.46 -8.62 13.95
C VAL A 70 0.11 -10.08 14.28
N ILE A 71 1.12 -10.87 14.65
CA ILE A 71 0.88 -12.19 15.23
C ILE A 71 0.35 -11.97 16.65
N THR A 72 -0.97 -11.94 16.82
CA THR A 72 -1.55 -12.19 18.13
C THR A 72 -1.30 -13.67 18.46
N ARG A 73 -0.61 -13.96 19.58
CA ARG A 73 -0.50 -15.34 20.10
C ARG A 73 -1.86 -15.77 20.65
N SER A 74 -2.82 -16.02 19.76
CA SER A 74 -4.13 -16.58 20.04
C SER A 74 -4.82 -17.07 18.75
N ASN A 75 -4.16 -17.97 18.01
CA ASN A 75 -4.84 -19.10 17.36
C ASN A 75 -3.80 -20.03 16.72
N SER A 76 -3.39 -21.04 17.47
CA SER A 76 -2.97 -22.28 16.85
C SER A 76 -4.14 -22.81 16.01
N GLN A 77 -3.92 -23.03 14.71
CA GLN A 77 -4.86 -23.57 13.71
C GLN A 77 -5.66 -22.53 12.91
N ARG A 78 -5.06 -21.93 11.87
CA ARG A 78 -5.81 -21.62 10.64
C ARG A 78 -4.94 -21.32 9.42
N TRP A 79 -4.11 -22.27 9.00
CA TRP A 79 -3.60 -22.29 7.61
C TRP A 79 -3.47 -23.75 7.16
N ARG A 80 -4.58 -24.28 6.62
CA ARG A 80 -4.60 -25.33 5.60
C ARG A 80 -5.13 -24.68 4.33
#